data_AF-A0A529ANX4-F1
#
_entry.id   AF-A0A529ANX4-F1
#
_cell.length_a   1.000
_cell.length_b   1.000
_cell.length_c   1.000
_cell.angle_alpha   90.00
_cell.angle_beta   90.00
_cell.angle_gamma   90.00
#
_symmetry.space_group_name_H-M   'P 1'
#
loop_
_entity.id
_entity.type
_entity.pdbx_description
1 polymer ?
#
loop_
_entity_poly.entity_id
_entity_poly.type
_entity_poly.pdbx_seq_one_letter_code
_entity_poly.pdbx_strand_id
1 'polypeptide(L)' 'ARSGGTGLGLAIAYELIRAHGGTVELVESRGGRTTFAVTIPDEPVRLDQARNGLRRPA' A
#
# COMPACT_ATOMS: atom_id res chain seq x y z
N ALA A 1 5.67 -25.89 -0.51
CA ALA A 1 5.39 -24.61 -1.19
C ALA A 1 5.58 -24.81 -2.68
N ARG A 2 4.65 -24.37 -3.54
CA ARG A 2 4.92 -24.34 -5.00
C ARG A 2 5.99 -23.27 -5.23
N SER A 3 7.21 -23.71 -5.48
CA SER A 3 8.33 -22.90 -5.96
C SER A 3 7.95 -22.37 -7.35
N GLY A 4 7.44 -21.14 -7.43
CA GLY A 4 6.99 -20.58 -8.70
C GLY A 4 6.54 -19.12 -8.64
N GLY A 5 6.23 -18.59 -7.46
CA GLY A 5 6.03 -17.15 -7.29
C GLY A 5 7.36 -16.44 -7.06
N THR A 6 7.64 -15.37 -7.81
CA THR A 6 8.78 -14.47 -7.57
C THR A 6 8.64 -13.66 -6.27
N GLY A 7 7.54 -13.82 -5.52
CA GLY A 7 7.20 -12.96 -4.38
C GLY A 7 6.73 -11.57 -4.77
N LEU A 8 6.60 -11.27 -6.06
CA LEU A 8 6.36 -9.92 -6.56
C LEU A 8 4.92 -9.40 -6.34
N GLY A 9 3.95 -10.30 -6.15
CA GLY A 9 2.52 -9.92 -6.06
C GLY A 9 2.22 -8.89 -4.96
N LEU A 10 2.78 -9.09 -3.76
CA LEU A 10 2.57 -8.15 -2.66
C LEU A 10 3.35 -6.84 -2.87
N ALA A 11 4.54 -6.90 -3.47
CA ALA A 11 5.32 -5.71 -3.78
C ALA A 11 4.61 -4.81 -4.81
N ILE A 12 4.02 -5.39 -5.85
CA ILE A 12 3.20 -4.63 -6.82
C ILE A 12 1.97 -4.02 -6.13
N ALA A 13 1.25 -4.81 -5.33
CA ALA A 13 0.08 -4.32 -4.62
C ALA A 13 0.44 -3.17 -3.66
N TYR A 14 1.56 -3.27 -2.95
CA TYR A 14 2.07 -2.23 -2.06
C TYR A 14 2.31 -0.90 -2.80
N GLU A 15 2.99 -0.93 -3.94
CA GLU A 15 3.24 0.29 -4.73
C GLU A 15 1.95 0.91 -5.25
N LEU A 16 0.99 0.09 -5.71
CA LEU A 16 -0.31 0.58 -6.17
C LEU A 16 -1.09 1.24 -5.03
N ILE A 17 -1.16 0.60 -3.86
CA ILE A 17 -1.86 1.13 -2.68
C ILE A 17 -1.27 2.49 -2.28
N ARG A 18 0.07 2.61 -2.25
CA ARG A 18 0.74 3.88 -1.93
C ARG A 18 0.50 4.96 -2.97
N ALA A 19 0.47 4.61 -4.26
CA ALA A 19 0.15 5.56 -5.31
C ALA A 19 -1.27 6.15 -5.17
N HIS A 20 -2.19 5.40 -4.54
CA HIS A 20 -3.55 5.86 -4.23
C HIS A 20 -3.67 6.51 -2.84
N GLY A 21 -2.55 6.82 -2.17
CA GLY A 21 -2.56 7.42 -0.83
C GLY A 21 -3.04 6.46 0.27
N GLY A 22 -3.10 5.17 -0.01
CA GLY A 22 -3.52 4.15 0.93
C GLY A 22 -2.39 3.50 1.70
N THR A 23 -2.77 2.54 2.55
CA THR A 23 -1.87 1.71 3.36
C THR A 23 -2.28 0.24 3.29
N VAL A 24 -1.34 -0.65 3.61
CA VAL A 24 -1.59 -2.08 3.76
C VAL A 24 -0.96 -2.60 5.04
N GLU A 25 -1.68 -3.43 5.77
CA GLU A 25 -1.27 -3.97 7.05
C GLU A 25 -1.51 -5.49 7.10
N LEU A 26 -0.65 -6.21 7.81
CA LEU A 26 -0.87 -7.62 8.10
C LEU A 26 -1.81 -7.74 9.30
N VAL A 27 -3.00 -8.31 9.08
CA VAL A 27 -4.00 -8.52 10.14
C VAL A 27 -3.76 -9.85 10.84
N GLU A 28 -3.53 -10.91 10.07
CA GLU A 28 -3.33 -12.26 10.60
C GLU A 28 -2.42 -13.05 9.65
N SER A 29 -1.46 -13.79 10.20
CA SER A 29 -0.74 -14.82 9.45
C SER A 29 -0.55 -16.04 10.33
N ARG A 30 -1.17 -17.15 9.92
CA ARG A 30 -1.05 -18.46 10.57
C ARG A 30 -1.05 -19.56 9.53
N GLY A 31 -0.77 -20.79 9.94
CA GLY A 31 -0.71 -21.93 9.04
C GLY A 31 -1.91 -22.00 8.09
N GLY A 32 -1.65 -21.90 6.78
CA GLY A 32 -2.65 -22.00 5.72
C GLY A 32 -3.53 -20.76 5.50
N ARG A 33 -3.35 -19.66 6.24
CA ARG A 33 -4.12 -18.42 6.05
C ARG A 33 -3.30 -17.17 6.36
N THR A 34 -3.35 -16.22 5.43
CA THR A 34 -2.81 -14.87 5.63
C THR A 34 -3.87 -13.85 5.20
N THR A 35 -4.07 -12.84 6.04
CA THR A 35 -5.04 -11.76 5.84
C THR A 35 -4.33 -10.42 5.91
N PHE A 36 -4.51 -9.62 4.87
CA PHE A 36 -4.06 -8.23 4.82
C PHE A 36 -5.28 -7.30 4.82
N ALA A 37 -5.18 -6.16 5.48
CA ALA A 37 -6.13 -5.06 5.37
C ALA A 37 -5.55 -3.98 4.46
N VAL A 38 -6.36 -3.44 3.57
CA VAL A 38 -6.02 -2.33 2.69
C VAL A 38 -6.95 -1.18 3.00
N THR A 39 -6.38 -0.01 3.23
CA THR A 39 -7.13 1.24 3.44
C THR A 39 -6.80 2.18 2.30
N ILE A 40 -7.83 2.70 1.62
CA ILE A 40 -7.70 3.73 0.58
C ILE A 40 -8.59 4.91 1.00
N PRO A 41 -8.16 6.17 0.78
CA PRO A 41 -9.04 7.33 0.92
C PRO A 41 -10.31 7.17 0.08
N ASP A 42 -11.47 7.49 0.65
CA ASP A 42 -12.78 7.45 -0.03
C ASP A 42 -13.01 8.67 -0.95
N GLU A 43 -12.15 9.68 -0.83
CA GLU A 43 -12.04 10.83 -1.72
C GLU A 43 -10.65 10.92 -2.36
N PRO A 44 -10.53 11.48 -3.58
CA PRO A 44 -9.23 11.70 -4.20
C PRO A 44 -8.35 12.59 -3.33
N VAL A 45 -7.12 12.17 -3.10
CA VAL A 45 -6.13 13.02 -2.43
C VAL A 45 -5.93 14.29 -3.26
N ARG A 46 -6.11 15.44 -2.59
CA ARG A 46 -5.82 16.76 -3.15
C ARG A 46 -4.31 16.90 -3.38
N LEU A 47 -3.88 16.57 -4.60
CA LEU A 47 -2.47 16.59 -5.01
C LEU A 47 -1.81 17.96 -4.78
N ASP A 48 -2.58 19.04 -4.87
CA ASP A 48 -2.17 20.41 -4.54
C ASP A 48 -1.75 20.55 -3.07
N GLN A 49 -2.51 19.98 -2.14
CA GLN A 49 -2.17 19.98 -0.72
C GLN A 49 -0.96 19.10 -0.42
N ALA A 50 -0.91 17.90 -1.02
CA ALA A 50 0.20 16.97 -0.83
C ALA A 50 1.55 17.55 -1.31
N ARG A 51 1.54 18.26 -2.44
CA ARG A 51 2.75 18.92 -3.00
C ARG A 51 3.23 20.10 -2.15
N ASN A 52 2.32 20.82 -1.49
CA ASN A 52 2.67 21.96 -0.65
C ASN A 52 3.40 21.54 0.64
N GLY A 53 3.02 20.40 1.25
CA GLY A 53 3.71 19.88 2.44
C GLY A 53 5.12 19.34 2.18
N LEU A 54 5.45 19.00 0.92
CA LEU A 54 6.77 18.52 0.51
C LEU A 54 7.76 19.65 0.17
N ARG A 55 7.30 20.90 0.06
CA ARG A 55 8.19 22.04 -0.13
C ARG A 55 8.90 22.34 1.19
N ARG A 56 10.18 21.95 1.28
CA ARG A 56 11.07 22.43 2.35
C ARG A 56 11.10 23.97 2.31
N PRO A 57 10.89 24.67 3.44
CA PRO A 57 11.16 26.09 3.50
C PRO A 57 12.66 26.32 3.22
N ALA A 58 12.94 27.33 2.41
CA ALA A 58 14.30 27.79 2.11
C ALA A 58 14.94 28.46 3.32
#